data_AF-V3Z4R7-F1
#
_entry.id   AF-V3Z4R7-F1
#
_cell.length_a   1.000
_cell.length_b   1.000
_cell.length_c   1.000
_cell.angle_alpha   90.00
_cell.angle_beta   90.00
_cell.angle_gamma   90.00
#
_symmetry.space_group_name_H-M   'P 1'
#
loop_
_entity.id
_entity.type
_entity.pdbx_description
1 polymer ?
#
loop_
_entity_poly.entity_id
_entity_poly.type
_entity_poly.pdbx_seq_one_letter_code
_entity_poly.pdbx_strand_id
1 'polypeptide(L)'
;APKEYLFRAQDYMSNHFSNVTFIVCSNDIEWTKTVFQNQNDVIIPPSDTPQLDMALLSLMDHTIITVGTYGFWSAWLNQNNGTVIYYKDFFEPNSTYGNQINISDTYYSHWIGL
;
A
#
# COMPACT_ATOMS: atom_id res chain seq x y z
N ALA A 1 2.36 8.25 -3.05
CA ALA A 1 3.42 8.04 -2.05
C ALA A 1 4.77 8.01 -2.76
N PRO A 2 5.87 8.44 -2.14
CA PRO A 2 7.20 8.37 -2.74
C PRO A 2 7.63 6.90 -2.98
N LYS A 3 8.49 6.65 -3.97
CA LYS A 3 9.00 5.29 -4.26
C LYS A 3 9.80 4.73 -3.09
N GLU A 4 10.44 5.60 -2.32
CA GLU A 4 11.23 5.27 -1.14
C GLU A 4 10.35 4.61 -0.07
N TYR A 5 9.12 5.09 0.10
CA TYR A 5 8.15 4.44 0.99
C TYR A 5 7.80 3.03 0.50
N LEU A 6 7.51 2.87 -0.80
CA LEU A 6 7.14 1.58 -1.37
C LEU A 6 8.24 0.54 -1.17
N PHE A 7 9.49 0.92 -1.41
CA PHE A 7 10.64 0.03 -1.21
C PHE A 7 10.86 -0.31 0.26
N ARG A 8 10.77 0.66 1.18
CA ARG A 8 10.84 0.36 2.63
C ARG A 8 9.74 -0.61 3.07
N ALA A 9 8.54 -0.46 2.52
CA ALA A 9 7.41 -1.35 2.83
C ALA A 9 7.61 -2.75 2.23
N GLN A 10 8.13 -2.87 1.00
CA GLN A 10 8.52 -4.16 0.42
C GLN A 10 9.61 -4.84 1.26
N ASP A 11 10.65 -4.10 1.64
CA ASP A 11 11.73 -4.61 2.50
C ASP A 11 11.18 -5.09 3.83
N TYR A 12 10.24 -4.36 4.44
CA TYR A 12 9.57 -4.80 5.66
C TYR A 12 8.89 -6.15 5.42
N MET A 13 8.06 -6.28 4.38
CA MET A 13 7.34 -7.55 4.10
C MET A 13 8.32 -8.71 3.84
N SER A 14 9.34 -8.50 3.01
CA SER A 14 10.33 -9.52 2.65
C SER A 14 11.22 -9.95 3.82
N ASN A 15 11.39 -9.11 4.84
CA ASN A 15 12.12 -9.46 6.06
C ASN A 15 11.25 -10.19 7.10
N HIS A 16 9.93 -10.08 7.03
CA HIS A 16 8.99 -10.69 7.99
C HIS A 16 8.31 -11.96 7.44
N PHE A 17 8.24 -12.10 6.12
CA PHE A 17 7.56 -13.20 5.44
C PHE A 17 8.47 -13.86 4.41
N SER A 18 8.35 -15.17 4.24
CA SER A 18 9.12 -15.94 3.25
C SER A 18 8.34 -16.10 1.94
N ASN A 19 9.04 -16.14 0.80
CA ASN A 19 8.45 -16.36 -0.53
C ASN A 19 7.41 -15.31 -0.93
N VAL A 20 7.75 -14.03 -0.76
CA VAL A 20 6.86 -12.91 -1.04
C VAL A 20 6.81 -12.61 -2.55
N THR A 21 5.60 -12.48 -3.09
CA THR A 21 5.34 -11.88 -4.41
C THR A 21 4.45 -10.68 -4.21
N PHE A 22 4.76 -9.56 -4.85
CA PHE A 22 3.99 -8.34 -4.77
C PHE A 22 3.09 -8.19 -5.99
N ILE A 23 1.82 -7.89 -5.75
CA ILE A 23 0.85 -7.49 -6.78
C ILE A 23 0.59 -6.00 -6.63
N VAL A 24 0.79 -5.23 -7.71
CA VAL A 24 0.69 -3.77 -7.67
C VAL A 24 -0.44 -3.25 -8.56
N CYS A 25 -1.56 -2.88 -7.95
CA CYS A 25 -2.66 -2.16 -8.60
C CYS A 25 -2.42 -0.64 -8.51
N SER A 26 -2.47 0.06 -9.64
CA SER A 26 -2.17 1.49 -9.72
C SER A 26 -2.93 2.15 -10.87
N ASN A 27 -3.35 3.40 -10.68
CA ASN A 27 -3.92 4.22 -11.75
C ASN A 27 -2.86 4.85 -12.66
N ASP A 28 -1.57 4.75 -12.32
CA ASP A 28 -0.44 5.18 -13.14
C ASP A 28 0.47 3.99 -13.46
N ILE A 29 0.05 3.22 -14.47
CA ILE A 29 0.72 1.97 -14.86
C ILE A 29 2.12 2.22 -15.42
N GLU A 30 2.33 3.31 -16.16
CA GLU A 30 3.64 3.60 -16.79
C GLU A 30 4.68 4.02 -15.75
N TRP A 31 4.30 4.86 -14.78
CA TRP A 31 5.16 5.14 -13.64
C TRP A 31 5.46 3.87 -12.83
N THR A 32 4.45 3.03 -12.60
CA THR A 32 4.59 1.80 -11.83
C THR A 32 5.57 0.83 -12.50
N LYS A 33 5.44 0.59 -13.81
CA LYS A 33 6.40 -0.20 -14.58
C LYS A 33 7.82 0.35 -14.47
N THR A 34 7.98 1.67 -14.55
CA THR A 34 9.30 2.31 -14.45
C THR A 34 9.93 2.14 -13.07
N VAL A 35 9.15 2.27 -12.00
CA VAL A 35 9.61 2.10 -10.62
C VAL A 35 10.03 0.66 -10.34
N PHE A 36 9.27 -0.32 -10.83
CA PHE A 36 9.48 -1.73 -10.54
C PHE A 36 10.16 -2.53 -11.66
N GLN A 37 10.71 -1.86 -12.69
CA GLN A 37 11.26 -2.52 -13.90
C GLN A 37 12.34 -3.58 -13.65
N ASN A 38 13.03 -3.53 -12.50
CA ASN A 38 14.11 -4.44 -12.14
C ASN A 38 13.75 -5.40 -10.99
N GLN A 39 12.46 -5.51 -10.62
CA GLN A 39 12.00 -6.40 -9.56
C GLN A 39 11.26 -7.61 -10.16
N ASN A 40 11.83 -8.80 -9.95
CA ASN A 40 11.29 -10.06 -10.51
C ASN A 40 10.11 -10.62 -9.70
N ASP A 41 9.97 -10.15 -8.47
CA ASP A 41 8.94 -10.51 -7.49
C ASP A 41 7.73 -9.56 -7.54
N VAL A 42 7.66 -8.66 -8.53
CA VAL A 42 6.55 -7.72 -8.72
C VAL A 42 5.74 -8.08 -9.96
N ILE A 43 4.43 -8.22 -9.76
CA ILE A 43 3.44 -8.42 -10.81
C ILE A 43 2.56 -7.16 -10.88
N ILE A 44 2.53 -6.54 -12.05
CA ILE A 44 1.61 -5.44 -12.35
C ILE A 44 0.51 -6.03 -13.24
N PRO A 45 -0.69 -6.33 -12.69
CA PRO A 45 -1.77 -6.84 -13.50
C PRO A 45 -2.17 -5.81 -14.57
N PRO A 46 -2.67 -6.26 -15.74
CA PRO A 46 -3.26 -5.35 -16.70
C PRO A 46 -4.41 -4.61 -16.02
N SER A 47 -4.37 -3.28 -16.02
CA SER A 47 -5.45 -2.45 -15.48
C SER A 47 -6.73 -2.76 -16.24
N ASP A 48 -7.68 -3.43 -15.57
CA ASP A 48 -8.98 -3.74 -16.14
C ASP A 48 -10.03 -2.77 -15.58
N THR A 49 -10.41 -2.96 -14.31
CA THR A 49 -11.36 -2.07 -13.62
C THR A 49 -10.96 -1.86 -12.16
N PRO A 50 -11.24 -0.69 -11.57
CA PRO A 50 -10.98 -0.44 -10.14
C PRO A 50 -11.68 -1.43 -9.19
N GLN A 51 -12.81 -2.00 -9.60
CA GLN A 51 -13.54 -3.00 -8.82
C GLN A 51 -12.81 -4.34 -8.81
N LEU A 52 -12.24 -4.75 -9.95
CA LEU A 52 -11.45 -5.97 -10.03
C LEU A 52 -10.15 -5.85 -9.23
N ASP A 53 -9.47 -4.70 -9.34
CA ASP A 53 -8.28 -4.41 -8.54
C ASP A 53 -8.58 -4.45 -7.04
N MET A 54 -9.71 -3.90 -6.59
CA MET A 54 -10.09 -3.92 -5.18
C MET A 54 -10.41 -5.35 -4.70
N ALA A 55 -11.09 -6.14 -5.54
CA ALA A 55 -11.35 -7.55 -5.27
C ALA A 55 -10.05 -8.37 -5.21
N LEU A 56 -9.06 -8.04 -6.04
CA LEU A 56 -7.74 -8.66 -5.98
C LEU A 56 -7.00 -8.29 -4.69
N LEU A 57 -6.96 -6.99 -4.35
CA LEU A 57 -6.30 -6.49 -3.15
C LEU A 57 -6.92 -7.03 -1.84
N SER A 58 -8.23 -7.25 -1.80
CA SER A 58 -8.92 -7.82 -0.63
C SER A 58 -8.64 -9.31 -0.40
N LEU A 59 -7.99 -9.98 -1.35
CA LEU A 59 -7.60 -11.39 -1.26
C LEU A 59 -6.12 -11.60 -0.92
N MET A 60 -5.34 -10.52 -0.78
CA MET A 60 -3.91 -10.62 -0.50
C MET A 60 -3.64 -11.12 0.91
N ASP A 61 -2.53 -11.84 1.12
CA ASP A 61 -2.12 -12.27 2.46
C ASP A 61 -1.78 -11.07 3.36
N HIS A 62 -1.13 -10.06 2.79
CA HIS A 62 -0.72 -8.80 3.43
C HIS A 62 -0.92 -7.65 2.44
N THR A 63 -1.01 -6.40 2.93
CA THR A 63 -1.30 -5.26 2.06
C THR A 63 -0.40 -4.06 2.38
N ILE A 64 0.17 -3.46 1.33
CA ILE A 64 0.82 -2.14 1.40
C ILE A 64 -0.12 -1.15 0.75
N ILE A 65 -0.50 -0.09 1.47
CA ILE A 65 -1.41 0.95 0.96
C ILE A 65 -0.71 2.29 0.88
N THR A 66 -1.12 3.10 -0.11
CA THR A 66 -0.75 4.52 -0.17
C THR A 66 -1.88 5.37 0.39
N VAL A 67 -1.68 6.69 0.41
CA VAL A 67 -2.69 7.63 0.91
C VAL A 67 -3.89 7.64 -0.02
N GLY A 68 -5.06 7.45 0.56
CA GLY A 68 -6.33 7.51 -0.15
C GLY A 68 -7.32 6.48 0.37
N THR A 69 -8.59 6.71 0.05
CA THR A 69 -9.69 5.83 0.46
C THR A 69 -9.66 4.48 -0.22
N TYR A 70 -9.14 4.40 -1.46
CA TYR A 70 -9.11 3.16 -2.23
C TYR A 70 -8.27 2.07 -1.57
N GLY A 71 -7.03 2.38 -1.20
CA GLY A 71 -6.15 1.45 -0.49
C GLY A 71 -6.70 1.11 0.89
N PHE A 72 -7.21 2.12 1.62
CA PHE A 72 -7.83 1.92 2.93
C PHE A 72 -8.96 0.89 2.88
N TRP A 73 -9.94 1.06 1.98
CA TRP A 73 -11.06 0.13 1.88
C TRP A 73 -10.65 -1.25 1.36
N SER A 74 -9.69 -1.32 0.46
CA SER A 74 -9.16 -2.60 -0.03
C SER A 74 -8.52 -3.41 1.11
N ALA A 75 -7.74 -2.76 1.98
CA ALA A 75 -7.13 -3.40 3.14
C ALA A 75 -8.14 -3.70 4.25
N TRP A 76 -9.12 -2.81 4.48
CA TRP A 76 -10.16 -3.01 5.48
C TRP A 76 -11.09 -4.18 5.15
N LEU A 77 -11.42 -4.36 3.87
CA LEU A 77 -12.26 -5.45 3.38
C LEU A 77 -11.50 -6.77 3.19
N ASN A 78 -10.18 -6.78 3.43
CA ASN A 78 -9.36 -7.96 3.27
C ASN A 78 -9.68 -8.99 4.36
N GLN A 79 -10.07 -10.19 3.95
CA GLN A 79 -10.54 -11.24 4.86
C GLN A 79 -9.42 -12.02 5.54
N ASN A 80 -8.20 -11.95 5.02
CA ASN A 80 -7.05 -12.69 5.56
C ASN A 80 -6.50 -12.04 6.84
N ASN A 81 -6.96 -10.83 7.22
CA ASN A 81 -6.50 -10.09 8.39
C ASN A 81 -4.97 -10.02 8.49
N GLY A 82 -4.31 -9.83 7.35
CA GLY A 82 -2.87 -9.72 7.22
C GLY A 82 -2.26 -8.48 7.85
N THR A 83 -0.93 -8.40 7.76
CA THR A 83 -0.24 -7.15 8.04
C THR A 83 -0.62 -6.10 7.00
N VAL A 84 -1.02 -4.92 7.47
CA VAL A 84 -1.28 -3.75 6.63
C VAL A 84 -0.25 -2.67 6.93
N ILE A 85 0.48 -2.22 5.91
CA ILE A 85 1.43 -1.11 6.00
C ILE A 85 0.83 0.10 5.28
N TYR A 86 0.82 1.27 5.94
CA TYR A 86 0.35 2.52 5.34
C TYR A 86 1.44 3.60 5.36
N TYR A 87 1.37 4.51 4.40
CA TYR A 87 2.27 5.67 4.33
C TYR A 87 1.85 6.70 5.37
N LYS A 88 2.68 6.93 6.39
CA LYS A 88 2.34 7.87 7.48
C LYS A 88 2.81 9.30 7.22
N ASP A 89 3.84 9.49 6.40
CA ASP A 89 4.51 10.79 6.21
C ASP A 89 3.86 11.61 5.08
N PHE A 90 2.53 11.66 5.02
CA PHE A 90 1.79 12.29 3.93
C PHE A 90 1.37 13.74 4.18
N PHE A 91 1.54 14.22 5.41
CA PHE A 91 1.42 15.64 5.71
C PHE A 91 2.75 16.34 5.52
N GLU A 92 2.70 17.54 4.94
CA GLU A 92 3.86 18.42 4.95
C GLU A 92 4.19 18.82 6.40
N PRO A 93 5.46 18.74 6.82
CA PRO A 93 5.87 19.14 8.16
C PRO A 93 5.40 20.56 8.50
N ASN A 94 4.79 20.72 9.67
CA ASN A 94 4.23 21.98 10.18
C ASN A 94 3.05 22.56 9.37
N SER A 95 2.43 21.78 8.49
CA SER A 95 1.18 22.21 7.84
C SER A 95 0.05 22.36 8.86
N THR A 96 -0.81 23.38 8.67
CA THR A 96 -1.99 23.61 9.52
C THR A 96 -2.85 22.36 9.64
N TYR A 97 -3.01 21.62 8.55
CA TYR A 97 -3.83 20.41 8.49
C TYR A 97 -3.16 19.21 9.18
N GLY A 98 -1.85 18.99 8.95
CA GLY A 98 -1.10 17.93 9.61
C GLY A 98 -1.06 18.06 11.14
N ASN A 99 -1.05 19.31 11.64
CA ASN A 99 -1.07 19.59 13.07
C ASN A 99 -2.45 19.34 13.74
N GLN A 100 -3.52 19.20 12.96
CA GLN A 100 -4.88 18.99 13.48
C GLN A 100 -5.34 17.54 13.39
N ILE A 101 -4.66 16.71 12.60
CA ILE A 101 -5.07 15.32 12.37
C ILE A 101 -4.39 14.40 13.36
N ASN A 102 -5.22 13.59 14.01
CA ASN A 102 -4.76 12.42 14.73
C ASN A 102 -4.77 11.20 13.79
N ILE A 103 -3.58 10.73 13.42
CA ILE A 103 -3.43 9.57 12.51
C ILE A 103 -4.07 8.30 13.10
N SER A 104 -4.14 8.17 14.43
CA SER A 104 -4.80 7.02 15.07
C SER A 104 -6.31 6.96 14.82
N ASP A 105 -6.92 8.08 14.45
CA ASP A 105 -8.36 8.13 14.14
C ASP A 105 -8.62 7.78 12.67
N THR A 106 -7.57 7.76 11.84
CA THR A 106 -7.65 7.48 10.40
C THR A 106 -7.39 6.01 10.10
N TYR A 107 -6.41 5.39 10.77
CA TYR A 107 -5.97 4.04 10.49
C TYR A 107 -6.26 3.09 11.65
N TYR A 108 -6.55 1.84 11.32
CA TYR A 108 -6.79 0.81 12.33
C TYR A 108 -5.55 0.58 13.20
N SER A 109 -5.73 0.46 14.52
CA SER A 109 -4.64 0.44 15.48
C SER A 109 -3.61 -0.69 15.31
N HIS A 110 -3.96 -1.78 14.59
CA HIS A 110 -3.06 -2.88 14.27
C HIS A 110 -2.31 -2.70 12.94
N TRP A 111 -2.57 -1.62 12.21
CA TRP A 111 -1.85 -1.30 10.97
C TRP A 111 -0.55 -0.55 11.27
N ILE A 112 0.45 -0.75 10.42
CA ILE A 112 1.82 -0.28 10.63
C ILE A 112 2.08 0.94 9.77
N GLY A 113 2.37 2.08 10.40
CA GLY A 113 2.72 3.32 9.70
C GLY A 113 4.23 3.38 9.41
N LEU A 114 4.58 3.39 8.11
CA LEU A 114 5.96 3.56 7.63
C LEU A 114 6.18 4.86 6.85
#